data_AF-A0A2U3KYF8-F1
#
_entry.id   AF-A0A2U3KYF8-F1
#
_cell.length_a   1.000
_cell.length_b   1.000
_cell.length_c   1.000
_cell.angle_alpha   90.00
_cell.angle_beta   90.00
_cell.angle_gamma   90.00
#
_symmetry.space_group_name_H-M   'P 1'
#
loop_
_entity.id
_entity.type
_entity.pdbx_description
1 polymer ?
#
loop_
_entity_poly.entity_id
_entity_poly.type
_entity_poly.pdbx_seq_one_letter_code
_entity_poly.pdbx_strand_id
1 'polypeptide(L)'
;MAPETIAKAGARPLASFGDLVLAVPECSKGIGAVIGSPTSADLIAGVRIQPLTLYPDDRGYFLEVQRFGRGLAADFPAATSQVSAALNFAGTVKAFHYHLHQTDCWTPVTGMLQVVLVDLRLGSATFGRRNTMYVGALRPWQVLIPPGVGHGYKVIAGAESLLVYMTDRFYNPQDEGRIPYNDPSINYDWETQRK
;
A
#
# COMPACT_ATOMS: atom_id res chain seq x y z
N MET A 1 28.85 9.05 -15.81
CA MET A 1 27.73 9.54 -16.64
C MET A 1 26.50 9.51 -15.76
N ALA A 2 25.86 10.65 -15.52
CA ALA A 2 24.57 10.67 -14.83
C ALA A 2 23.54 9.96 -15.73
N PRO A 3 22.64 9.13 -15.19
CA PRO A 3 21.61 8.52 -16.00
C PRO A 3 20.69 9.62 -16.51
N GLU A 4 20.48 9.67 -17.82
CA GLU A 4 19.49 10.55 -18.44
C GLU A 4 18.12 10.21 -17.88
N THR A 5 17.55 11.13 -17.11
CA THR A 5 16.19 11.02 -16.57
C THR A 5 15.23 11.00 -17.76
N ILE A 6 14.68 9.82 -18.08
CA ILE A 6 13.56 9.71 -19.02
C ILE A 6 12.37 10.43 -18.40
N ALA A 7 12.22 11.72 -18.72
CA ALA A 7 11.05 12.49 -18.33
C ALA A 7 9.84 11.94 -19.10
N LYS A 8 9.02 11.11 -18.45
CA LYS A 8 7.68 10.80 -18.95
C LYS A 8 6.85 12.09 -18.88
N ALA A 9 6.37 12.56 -20.03
CA ALA A 9 5.64 13.82 -20.15
C ALA A 9 4.50 13.90 -19.10
N GLY A 10 4.45 15.00 -18.35
CA GLY A 10 3.45 15.26 -17.31
C GLY A 10 3.84 14.86 -15.88
N ALA A 11 4.83 13.99 -15.66
CA ALA A 11 5.19 13.56 -14.30
C ALA A 11 5.90 14.67 -13.50
N ARG A 12 5.43 14.94 -12.28
CA ARG A 12 6.06 15.91 -11.35
C ARG A 12 7.13 15.22 -10.51
N PRO A 13 8.41 15.65 -10.53
CA PRO A 13 9.45 15.06 -9.70
C PRO A 13 9.08 15.07 -8.21
N LEU A 14 9.46 14.02 -7.47
CA LEU A 14 9.12 13.87 -6.06
C LEU A 14 10.37 13.67 -5.18
N ALA A 15 11.12 12.59 -5.41
CA ALA A 15 12.30 12.24 -4.63
C ALA A 15 13.18 11.27 -5.41
N SER A 16 14.44 11.12 -5.01
CA SER A 16 15.34 10.11 -5.60
C SER A 16 16.31 9.56 -4.57
N PHE A 17 16.60 8.26 -4.65
CA PHE A 17 17.67 7.62 -3.87
C PHE A 17 18.35 6.52 -4.72
N GLY A 18 19.65 6.65 -4.96
CA GLY A 18 20.36 5.75 -5.88
C GLY A 18 19.66 5.72 -7.24
N ASP A 19 19.31 4.52 -7.71
CA ASP A 19 18.57 4.32 -8.97
C ASP A 19 17.05 4.47 -8.82
N LEU A 20 16.52 4.59 -7.59
CA LEU A 20 15.11 4.81 -7.34
C LEU A 20 14.76 6.27 -7.59
N VAL A 21 14.14 6.56 -8.74
CA VAL A 21 13.62 7.88 -9.08
C VAL A 21 12.10 7.90 -8.96
N LEU A 22 11.58 8.75 -8.10
CA LEU A 22 10.15 8.90 -7.84
C LEU A 22 9.59 10.17 -8.48
N ALA A 23 8.42 10.05 -9.08
CA ALA A 23 7.64 11.16 -9.60
C ALA A 23 6.14 10.91 -9.36
N VAL A 24 5.39 11.99 -9.16
CA VAL A 24 3.93 11.95 -9.11
C VAL A 24 3.40 11.85 -10.54
N PRO A 25 2.62 10.79 -10.88
CA PRO A 25 2.04 10.62 -12.21
C PRO A 25 0.85 11.55 -12.41
N GLU A 26 0.54 11.86 -13.67
CA GLU A 26 -0.72 12.50 -14.05
C GLU A 26 -1.75 11.43 -14.41
N CYS A 27 -2.81 11.34 -13.62
CA CYS A 27 -3.86 10.33 -13.70
C CYS A 27 -5.22 10.96 -14.04
N SER A 28 -6.02 10.23 -14.81
CA SER A 28 -7.45 10.55 -14.92
C SER A 28 -8.17 10.35 -13.59
N LYS A 29 -9.26 11.10 -13.35
CA LYS A 29 -10.08 10.93 -12.14
C LYS A 29 -10.61 9.50 -12.04
N GLY A 30 -10.51 8.89 -10.87
CA GLY A 30 -11.09 7.57 -10.61
C GLY A 30 -10.30 6.77 -9.58
N ILE A 31 -10.59 5.48 -9.48
CA ILE A 31 -9.95 4.58 -8.50
C ILE A 31 -8.87 3.65 -9.09
N GLY A 32 -8.56 3.77 -10.39
CA GLY A 32 -7.65 2.85 -11.05
C GLY A 32 -8.19 1.42 -11.15
N ALA A 33 -7.30 0.44 -11.21
CA ALA A 33 -7.67 -0.97 -11.34
C ALA A 33 -8.15 -1.54 -9.99
N VAL A 34 -9.34 -2.13 -9.96
CA VAL A 34 -9.84 -2.84 -8.78
C VAL A 34 -9.26 -4.24 -8.74
N ILE A 35 -8.39 -4.49 -7.77
CA ILE A 35 -7.72 -5.79 -7.60
C ILE A 35 -8.68 -6.74 -6.88
N GLY A 36 -9.25 -7.68 -7.64
CA GLY A 36 -10.15 -8.73 -7.15
C GLY A 36 -9.48 -10.07 -6.84
N SER A 37 -8.24 -10.28 -7.30
CA SER A 37 -7.47 -11.52 -7.10
C SER A 37 -6.03 -11.21 -6.68
N PRO A 38 -5.40 -12.02 -5.81
CA PRO A 38 -3.98 -11.91 -5.46
C PRO A 38 -3.03 -12.07 -6.65
N THR A 39 -3.50 -12.68 -7.75
CA THR A 39 -2.71 -12.93 -8.97
C THR A 39 -3.16 -12.04 -10.14
N SER A 40 -3.81 -10.90 -9.87
CA SER A 40 -4.27 -9.99 -10.92
C SER A 40 -3.10 -9.49 -11.78
N ALA A 41 -3.26 -9.52 -13.11
CA ALA A 41 -2.30 -8.96 -14.06
C ALA A 41 -2.18 -7.43 -13.96
N ASP A 42 -3.16 -6.78 -13.33
CA ASP A 42 -3.19 -5.34 -13.10
C ASP A 42 -2.45 -4.93 -11.81
N LEU A 43 -1.80 -5.85 -11.10
CA LEU A 43 -0.98 -5.48 -9.94
C LEU A 43 0.18 -4.57 -10.34
N ILE A 44 0.48 -3.60 -9.49
CA ILE A 44 1.71 -2.80 -9.58
C ILE A 44 2.92 -3.73 -9.39
N ALA A 45 3.97 -3.54 -10.19
CA ALA A 45 5.16 -4.38 -10.15
C ALA A 45 5.77 -4.44 -8.73
N GLY A 46 5.95 -5.65 -8.21
CA GLY A 46 6.50 -5.89 -6.87
C GLY A 46 5.50 -5.80 -5.72
N VAL A 47 4.28 -5.30 -5.93
CA VAL A 47 3.19 -5.45 -4.96
C VAL A 47 2.78 -6.92 -4.93
N ARG A 48 2.70 -7.49 -3.73
CA ARG A 48 2.27 -8.88 -3.53
C ARG A 48 1.10 -8.93 -2.56
N ILE A 49 0.21 -9.88 -2.78
CA ILE A 49 -0.96 -10.09 -1.94
C ILE A 49 -0.99 -11.55 -1.51
N GLN A 50 -1.31 -11.78 -0.24
CA GLN A 50 -1.50 -13.13 0.29
C GLN A 50 -2.81 -13.19 1.07
N PRO A 51 -3.80 -14.00 0.63
CA PRO A 51 -4.95 -14.31 1.44
C PRO A 51 -4.51 -15.03 2.72
N LEU A 52 -5.04 -14.60 3.86
CA LEU A 52 -4.86 -15.26 5.14
C LEU A 52 -6.05 -16.15 5.47
N THR A 53 -5.78 -17.20 6.23
CA THR A 53 -6.81 -18.10 6.73
C THR A 53 -7.29 -17.61 8.09
N LEU A 54 -8.60 -17.38 8.21
CA LEU A 54 -9.27 -17.30 9.49
C LEU A 54 -9.58 -18.73 9.96
N TYR A 55 -9.25 -19.04 11.20
CA TYR A 55 -9.60 -20.31 11.85
C TYR A 55 -10.73 -20.05 12.86
N PRO A 56 -12.01 -20.11 12.45
CA PRO A 56 -13.14 -19.82 13.32
C PRO A 56 -13.53 -21.00 14.21
N ASP A 57 -14.06 -20.69 15.40
CA ASP A 57 -14.76 -21.61 16.28
C ASP A 57 -15.83 -20.86 17.13
N ASP A 58 -16.52 -21.56 18.03
CA ASP A 58 -17.61 -21.00 18.85
C ASP A 58 -17.18 -19.83 19.78
N ARG A 59 -15.88 -19.53 19.88
CA ARG A 59 -15.31 -18.46 20.71
C ARG A 59 -14.89 -17.24 19.89
N GLY A 60 -14.87 -17.34 18.56
CA GLY A 60 -14.38 -16.30 17.65
C GLY A 60 -13.54 -16.88 16.51
N TYR A 61 -12.36 -16.30 16.27
CA TYR A 61 -11.42 -16.83 15.28
C TYR A 61 -9.96 -16.59 15.71
N PHE A 62 -9.08 -17.46 15.23
CA PHE A 62 -7.64 -17.22 15.22
C PHE A 62 -7.19 -16.76 13.83
N LEU A 63 -6.34 -15.74 13.77
CA LEU A 63 -5.69 -15.25 12.56
C LEU A 63 -4.19 -15.14 12.81
N GLU A 64 -3.39 -15.88 12.06
CA GLU A 64 -1.95 -15.65 12.04
C GLU A 64 -1.66 -14.40 11.20
N VAL A 65 -1.44 -13.27 11.87
CA VAL A 65 -1.21 -11.97 11.22
C VAL A 65 0.14 -11.91 10.53
N GLN A 66 1.20 -12.47 11.11
CA GLN A 66 2.54 -12.48 10.53
C GLN A 66 3.42 -13.53 11.21
N ARG A 67 4.31 -14.17 10.44
CA ARG A 67 5.32 -15.11 10.96
C ARG A 67 6.66 -14.84 10.29
N PHE A 68 7.70 -14.60 11.07
CA PHE A 68 9.06 -14.43 10.53
C PHE A 68 9.52 -15.68 9.77
N GLY A 69 10.21 -15.49 8.65
CA GLY A 69 10.68 -16.58 7.80
C GLY A 69 9.58 -17.27 6.98
N ARG A 70 8.33 -16.77 6.99
CA ARG A 70 7.24 -17.29 6.14
C ARG A 70 6.37 -16.18 5.55
N GLY A 71 5.64 -16.50 4.49
CA GLY A 71 4.69 -15.59 3.84
C GLY A 71 5.38 -14.41 3.17
N LEU A 72 4.66 -13.29 3.04
CA LEU A 72 5.17 -12.11 2.31
C LEU A 72 6.38 -11.45 2.98
N ALA A 73 6.50 -11.55 4.30
CA ALA A 73 7.60 -10.99 5.08
C ALA A 73 8.66 -12.05 5.47
N ALA A 74 8.75 -13.16 4.72
CA ALA A 74 9.73 -14.21 4.98
C ALA A 74 11.17 -13.68 5.00
N ASP A 75 11.47 -12.74 4.08
CA ASP A 75 12.80 -12.16 3.90
C ASP A 75 13.04 -10.92 4.76
N PHE A 76 12.09 -10.55 5.63
CA PHE A 76 12.27 -9.38 6.49
C PHE A 76 13.31 -9.68 7.58
N PRO A 77 14.35 -8.85 7.73
CA PRO A 77 15.42 -9.09 8.70
C PRO A 77 14.90 -8.91 10.12
N ALA A 78 14.93 -9.97 10.93
CA ALA A 78 14.43 -9.94 12.31
C ALA A 78 15.05 -8.85 13.19
N ALA A 79 16.33 -8.51 12.95
CA ALA A 79 17.07 -7.53 13.73
C ALA A 79 16.64 -6.07 13.50
N THR A 80 16.00 -5.77 12.36
CA THR A 80 15.59 -4.41 12.01
C THR A 80 14.11 -4.30 11.68
N SER A 81 13.36 -5.40 11.69
CA SER A 81 11.93 -5.35 11.43
C SER A 81 11.17 -4.68 12.56
N GLN A 82 10.14 -3.92 12.22
CA GLN A 82 9.25 -3.27 13.19
C GLN A 82 7.81 -3.78 13.02
N VAL A 83 7.07 -3.89 14.11
CA VAL A 83 5.63 -4.17 14.08
C VAL A 83 4.90 -3.00 14.72
N SER A 84 3.88 -2.52 14.03
CA SER A 84 3.09 -1.36 14.43
C SER A 84 1.60 -1.65 14.25
N ALA A 85 0.77 -0.88 14.98
CA ALA A 85 -0.67 -0.92 14.84
C ALA A 85 -1.23 0.51 14.68
N ALA A 86 -2.26 0.65 13.85
CA ALA A 86 -2.98 1.90 13.65
C ALA A 86 -4.48 1.64 13.79
N LEU A 87 -5.10 2.22 14.82
CA LEU A 87 -6.55 2.31 14.97
C LEU A 87 -7.07 3.50 14.16
N ASN A 88 -8.14 3.32 13.40
CA ASN A 88 -8.66 4.34 12.49
C ASN A 88 -10.18 4.43 12.62
N PHE A 89 -10.70 5.64 12.84
CA PHE A 89 -12.14 5.88 12.91
C PHE A 89 -12.79 5.79 11.52
N ALA A 90 -14.09 5.51 11.48
CA ALA A 90 -14.87 5.43 10.26
C ALA A 90 -14.70 6.70 9.39
N GLY A 91 -14.57 6.53 8.06
CA GLY A 91 -14.37 7.62 7.11
C GLY A 91 -12.97 8.22 7.05
N THR A 92 -12.06 7.88 7.97
CA THR A 92 -10.67 8.37 7.97
C THR A 92 -9.98 8.04 6.66
N VAL A 93 -9.32 9.04 6.06
CA VAL A 93 -8.39 8.87 4.94
C VAL A 93 -6.96 9.11 5.45
N LYS A 94 -6.06 8.16 5.20
CA LYS A 94 -4.62 8.30 5.45
C LYS A 94 -3.88 7.97 4.17
N ALA A 95 -3.47 9.03 3.46
CA ALA A 95 -2.78 8.94 2.18
C ALA A 95 -2.10 10.27 1.81
N PHE A 96 -1.20 10.29 0.83
CA PHE A 96 -0.39 9.15 0.39
C PHE A 96 0.95 9.20 1.12
N HIS A 97 1.37 8.07 1.65
CA HIS A 97 2.72 7.89 2.19
C HIS A 97 3.55 7.13 1.17
N TYR A 98 4.86 7.34 1.15
CA TYR A 98 5.79 6.56 0.37
C TYR A 98 7.12 6.46 1.11
N HIS A 99 7.87 5.40 0.82
CA HIS A 99 9.20 5.17 1.37
C HIS A 99 10.25 5.03 0.27
N LEU A 100 11.47 5.49 0.51
CA LEU A 100 12.61 5.30 -0.38
C LEU A 100 13.29 3.95 -0.15
N HIS A 101 13.16 3.39 1.05
CA HIS A 101 13.83 2.16 1.46
C HIS A 101 12.91 1.13 2.11
N GLN A 102 11.95 1.55 2.93
CA GLN A 102 11.08 0.65 3.67
C GLN A 102 10.11 -0.11 2.77
N THR A 103 9.98 -1.41 3.04
CA THR A 103 8.89 -2.27 2.54
C THR A 103 7.87 -2.44 3.66
N ASP A 104 6.60 -2.21 3.35
CA ASP A 104 5.49 -2.44 4.29
C ASP A 104 4.79 -3.77 3.99
N CYS A 105 4.34 -4.46 5.04
CA CYS A 105 3.44 -5.61 4.95
C CYS A 105 2.20 -5.34 5.81
N TRP A 106 1.11 -4.95 5.15
CA TRP A 106 -0.13 -4.51 5.78
C TRP A 106 -1.12 -5.64 5.96
N THR A 107 -1.74 -5.72 7.15
CA THR A 107 -2.84 -6.63 7.47
C THR A 107 -3.94 -5.89 8.23
N PRO A 108 -5.04 -5.48 7.58
CA PRO A 108 -6.19 -4.93 8.27
C PRO A 108 -6.95 -6.08 8.97
N VAL A 109 -6.92 -6.09 10.30
CA VAL A 109 -7.44 -7.21 11.12
C VAL A 109 -8.87 -6.98 11.61
N THR A 110 -9.32 -5.72 11.68
CA THR A 110 -10.72 -5.36 11.96
C THR A 110 -11.22 -4.29 11.00
N GLY A 111 -12.54 -4.20 10.82
CA GLY A 111 -13.15 -3.27 9.89
C GLY A 111 -12.83 -3.58 8.42
N MET A 112 -13.01 -2.60 7.55
CA MET A 112 -12.73 -2.70 6.12
C MET A 112 -12.04 -1.43 5.63
N LEU A 113 -10.97 -1.61 4.86
CA LEU A 113 -10.20 -0.55 4.22
C LEU A 113 -10.38 -0.60 2.71
N GLN A 114 -10.62 0.56 2.09
CA GLN A 114 -10.32 0.80 0.68
C GLN A 114 -8.86 1.23 0.60
N VAL A 115 -7.97 0.28 0.35
CA VAL A 115 -6.54 0.52 0.16
C VAL A 115 -6.31 1.00 -1.27
N VAL A 116 -5.51 2.05 -1.40
CA VAL A 116 -5.02 2.58 -2.67
C VAL A 116 -3.51 2.49 -2.72
N LEU A 117 -2.98 2.04 -3.85
CA LEU A 117 -1.56 2.04 -4.18
C LEU A 117 -1.35 2.80 -5.50
N VAL A 118 -0.23 3.51 -5.61
CA VAL A 118 0.17 4.30 -6.79
C VAL A 118 1.64 4.03 -7.06
N ASP A 119 1.98 3.59 -8.27
CA ASP A 119 3.39 3.39 -8.63
C ASP A 119 4.06 4.72 -8.98
N LEU A 120 4.89 5.23 -8.07
CA LEU A 120 5.59 6.51 -8.25
C LEU A 120 6.96 6.34 -8.94
N ARG A 121 7.39 5.10 -9.21
CA ARG A 121 8.75 4.80 -9.69
C ARG A 121 8.84 5.06 -11.19
N LEU A 122 9.56 6.09 -11.60
CA LEU A 122 9.61 6.55 -12.99
C LEU A 122 10.09 5.45 -13.96
N GLY A 123 11.09 4.68 -13.53
CA GLY A 123 11.64 3.53 -14.25
C GLY A 123 10.80 2.24 -14.19
N SER A 124 9.70 2.22 -13.44
CA SER A 124 8.82 1.05 -13.37
C SER A 124 8.02 0.87 -14.66
N ALA A 125 7.85 -0.39 -15.08
CA ALA A 125 6.94 -0.78 -16.16
C ALA A 125 5.47 -0.47 -15.83
N THR A 126 5.14 -0.31 -14.54
CA THR A 126 3.80 0.04 -14.07
C THR A 126 3.70 1.47 -13.52
N PHE A 127 4.66 2.35 -13.84
CA PHE A 127 4.60 3.76 -13.43
C PHE A 127 3.23 4.40 -13.73
N GLY A 128 2.67 5.10 -12.74
CA GLY A 128 1.35 5.74 -12.86
C GLY A 128 0.16 4.80 -12.69
N ARG A 129 0.38 3.48 -12.61
CA ARG A 129 -0.70 2.53 -12.31
C ARG A 129 -1.21 2.77 -10.90
N ARG A 130 -2.53 2.78 -10.76
CA ARG A 130 -3.23 2.83 -9.48
C ARG A 130 -3.95 1.51 -9.24
N ASN A 131 -3.80 0.95 -8.05
CA ASN A 131 -4.52 -0.24 -7.60
C ASN A 131 -5.45 0.14 -6.46
N THR A 132 -6.70 -0.32 -6.53
CA THR A 132 -7.66 -0.26 -5.43
C THR A 132 -7.98 -1.65 -4.96
N MET A 133 -7.94 -1.89 -3.66
CA MET A 133 -8.36 -3.15 -3.07
C MET A 133 -9.16 -2.91 -1.80
N TYR A 134 -10.18 -3.74 -1.61
CA TYR A 134 -11.04 -3.72 -0.44
C TYR A 134 -10.65 -4.89 0.44
N VAL A 135 -9.98 -4.61 1.57
CA VAL A 135 -9.34 -5.60 2.43
C VAL A 135 -9.69 -5.33 3.89
N GLY A 136 -9.76 -6.39 4.69
CA GLY A 136 -10.16 -6.29 6.10
C GLY A 136 -10.78 -7.58 6.62
N ALA A 137 -11.66 -7.48 7.62
CA ALA A 137 -12.25 -8.64 8.28
C ALA A 137 -13.02 -9.58 7.31
N LEU A 138 -13.68 -9.02 6.29
CA LEU A 138 -14.42 -9.80 5.28
C LEU A 138 -13.54 -10.31 4.12
N ARG A 139 -12.30 -9.82 4.03
CA ARG A 139 -11.34 -10.19 3.00
C ARG A 139 -9.93 -10.08 3.60
N PRO A 140 -9.53 -11.07 4.42
CA PRO A 140 -8.33 -11.02 5.25
C PRO A 140 -7.11 -11.22 4.35
N TRP A 141 -6.62 -10.13 3.76
CA TRP A 141 -5.47 -10.14 2.87
C TRP A 141 -4.32 -9.37 3.49
N GLN A 142 -3.13 -9.96 3.40
CA GLN A 142 -1.89 -9.25 3.51
C GLN A 142 -1.54 -8.55 2.21
N VAL A 143 -0.98 -7.35 2.32
CA VAL A 143 -0.51 -6.56 1.18
C VAL A 143 0.94 -6.14 1.43
N LEU A 144 1.85 -6.62 0.60
CA LEU A 144 3.25 -6.21 0.60
C LEU A 144 3.43 -5.05 -0.38
N ILE A 145 3.97 -3.94 0.12
CA ILE A 145 4.13 -2.68 -0.59
C ILE A 145 5.62 -2.37 -0.65
N PRO A 146 6.26 -2.47 -1.84
CA PRO A 146 7.68 -2.20 -1.98
C PRO A 146 8.00 -0.69 -1.94
N PRO A 147 9.27 -0.31 -1.74
CA PRO A 147 9.70 1.08 -1.78
C PRO A 147 9.32 1.76 -3.09
N GLY A 148 9.00 3.04 -3.01
CA GLY A 148 8.56 3.86 -4.14
C GLY A 148 7.11 3.65 -4.58
N VAL A 149 6.35 2.73 -3.97
CA VAL A 149 4.90 2.65 -4.17
C VAL A 149 4.21 3.53 -3.14
N GLY A 150 3.57 4.60 -3.62
CA GLY A 150 2.73 5.45 -2.80
C GLY A 150 1.50 4.68 -2.32
N HIS A 151 1.16 4.79 -1.05
CA HIS A 151 0.10 3.99 -0.45
C HIS A 151 -0.76 4.79 0.51
N GLY A 152 -1.97 4.31 0.70
CA GLY A 152 -2.91 4.90 1.64
C GLY A 152 -4.21 4.11 1.69
N TYR A 153 -5.14 4.58 2.52
CA TYR A 153 -6.44 3.93 2.66
C TYR A 153 -7.53 4.87 3.16
N LYS A 154 -8.78 4.46 2.92
CA LYS A 154 -9.99 4.99 3.56
C LYS A 154 -10.66 3.90 4.38
N VAL A 155 -11.08 4.21 5.60
CA VAL A 155 -11.96 3.32 6.39
C VAL A 155 -13.36 3.38 5.79
N ILE A 156 -13.84 2.25 5.27
CA ILE A 156 -15.17 2.15 4.61
C ILE A 156 -16.19 1.36 5.43
N ALA A 157 -15.76 0.73 6.52
CA ALA A 157 -16.68 0.18 7.51
C ALA A 157 -17.34 1.31 8.32
N GLY A 158 -18.56 1.06 8.81
CA GLY A 158 -19.24 1.96 9.76
C GLY A 158 -18.59 1.98 11.14
N ALA A 159 -17.75 0.98 11.45
CA ALA A 159 -16.97 0.89 12.68
C ALA A 159 -15.49 1.21 12.43
N GLU A 160 -14.72 1.32 13.50
CA GLU A 160 -13.26 1.49 13.43
C GLU A 160 -12.56 0.31 12.73
N SER A 161 -11.38 0.59 12.17
CA SER A 161 -10.52 -0.41 11.55
C SER A 161 -9.14 -0.38 12.19
N LEU A 162 -8.65 -1.56 12.58
CA LEU A 162 -7.31 -1.78 13.08
C LEU A 162 -6.44 -2.36 11.96
N LEU A 163 -5.44 -1.59 11.55
CA LEU A 163 -4.36 -2.04 10.67
C LEU A 163 -3.18 -2.47 11.53
N VAL A 164 -2.77 -3.74 11.42
CA VAL A 164 -1.49 -4.22 11.93
C VAL A 164 -0.54 -4.34 10.75
N TYR A 165 0.66 -3.80 10.88
CA TYR A 165 1.64 -3.85 9.80
C TYR A 165 3.04 -4.12 10.32
N MET A 166 3.82 -4.79 9.49
CA MET A 166 5.23 -5.06 9.71
C MET A 166 6.06 -4.35 8.65
N THR A 167 7.22 -3.83 9.02
CA THR A 167 8.17 -3.18 8.12
C THR A 167 9.50 -3.92 8.14
N ASP A 168 10.23 -3.89 7.04
CA ASP A 168 11.54 -4.57 6.91
C ASP A 168 12.68 -3.86 7.65
N ARG A 169 12.44 -2.62 8.08
CA ARG A 169 13.38 -1.76 8.79
C ARG A 169 12.68 -0.92 9.85
N PHE A 170 13.46 -0.39 10.80
CA PHE A 170 12.97 0.54 11.79
C PHE A 170 12.55 1.85 11.15
N TYR A 171 11.61 2.53 11.82
CA TYR A 171 11.15 3.84 11.41
C TYR A 171 12.32 4.82 11.23
N ASN A 172 12.34 5.48 10.07
CA ASN A 172 13.23 6.60 9.78
C ASN A 172 12.41 7.75 9.18
N PRO A 173 12.31 8.92 9.85
CA PRO A 173 11.56 10.06 9.33
C PRO A 173 12.13 10.63 8.02
N GLN A 174 13.39 10.35 7.68
CA GLN A 174 14.00 10.74 6.41
C GLN A 174 13.64 9.81 5.25
N ASP A 175 13.11 8.62 5.55
CA ASP A 175 12.67 7.65 4.55
C ASP A 175 11.21 7.86 4.12
N GLU A 176 10.38 8.41 5.01
CA GLU A 176 8.96 8.66 4.74
C GLU A 176 8.76 10.02 4.04
N GLY A 177 8.06 9.99 2.92
CA GLY A 177 7.53 11.19 2.28
C GLY A 177 6.01 11.16 2.18
N ARG A 178 5.42 12.33 1.88
CA ARG A 178 3.96 12.50 1.80
C ARG A 178 3.53 13.24 0.54
N ILE A 179 2.37 12.86 0.03
CA ILE A 179 1.64 13.56 -1.02
C ILE A 179 0.22 13.80 -0.47
N PRO A 180 -0.41 14.97 -0.69
CA PRO A 180 -1.79 15.20 -0.27
C PRO A 180 -2.73 14.10 -0.76
N TYR A 181 -3.66 13.64 0.07
CA TYR A 181 -4.60 12.58 -0.30
C TYR A 181 -5.49 12.95 -1.50
N ASN A 182 -5.73 14.25 -1.70
CA ASN A 182 -6.51 14.85 -2.77
C ASN A 182 -5.63 15.49 -3.87
N ASP A 183 -4.37 15.04 -3.99
CA ASP A 183 -3.46 15.56 -5.00
C ASP A 183 -4.08 15.45 -6.42
N PRO A 184 -4.15 16.55 -7.18
CA PRO A 184 -4.87 16.61 -8.45
C PRO A 184 -4.19 15.81 -9.56
N SER A 185 -2.88 15.54 -9.46
CA SER A 185 -2.16 14.70 -10.42
C SER A 185 -2.48 13.22 -10.18
N ILE A 186 -2.54 12.76 -8.92
CA ILE A 186 -2.98 11.40 -8.61
C ILE A 186 -4.48 11.22 -8.86
N ASN A 187 -5.28 12.26 -8.63
CA ASN A 187 -6.71 12.35 -8.96
C ASN A 187 -7.55 11.13 -8.50
N TYR A 188 -7.27 10.64 -7.29
CA TYR A 188 -7.93 9.46 -6.75
C TYR A 188 -9.33 9.80 -6.23
N ASP A 189 -10.31 9.00 -6.62
CA ASP A 189 -11.69 9.16 -6.19
C ASP A 189 -11.95 8.44 -4.85
N TRP A 190 -12.12 9.22 -3.79
CA TRP A 190 -12.39 8.71 -2.44
C TRP A 190 -13.88 8.50 -2.16
N GLU A 191 -14.76 8.81 -3.11
CA GLU A 191 -16.20 8.61 -2.96
C GLU A 191 -16.57 7.13 -3.01
N THR A 192 -17.67 6.79 -2.36
CA THR A 192 -18.19 5.43 -2.35
C THR A 192 -18.58 5.01 -3.77
N GLN A 193 -17.92 3.96 -4.26
CA GLN A 193 -18.17 3.41 -5.58
C GLN A 193 -19.39 2.49 -5.53
N ARG A 194 -20.35 2.70 -6.44
CA ARG A 194 -21.54 1.86 -6.59
C ARG A 194 -21.31 0.95 -7.81
N LYS A 195 -21.47 -0.36 -7.62
CA LYS A 195 -21.43 -1.35 -8.70
C LYS A 195 -22.84 -1.71 -9.12
#